data_AF-A0A7S2FJL8-F1
#
_entry.id   AF-A0A7S2FJL8-F1
#
_cell.length_a   1.000
_cell.length_b   1.000
_cell.length_c   1.000
_cell.angle_alpha   90.00
_cell.angle_beta   90.00
_cell.angle_gamma   90.00
#
_symmetry.space_group_name_H-M   'P 1'
#
loop_
_entity.id
_entity.type
_entity.pdbx_description
1 polymer ?
#
loop_
_entity_poly.entity_id
_entity_poly.type
_entity_poly.pdbx_seq_one_letter_code
_entity_poly.pdbx_strand_id
1 'polypeptide(L)'
;APAEELQTGVLAKYLEKDLQDLMSEYDKLWDMDDPEENPYKSKYEARAILERALAEITRLVEACADGKEADQGKEAIARLHLCMGKNLYFCEEVAVAEQHFIRSLERYLRSPLRLEPKPFVHIQ
;
A
#
# COMPACT_ATOMS: atom_id res chain seq x y z
N ALA A 1 -35.12 -3.64 0.82
CA ALA A 1 -34.13 -2.54 0.73
C ALA A 1 -33.85 -2.08 2.15
N PRO A 2 -32.64 -2.34 2.70
CA PRO A 2 -31.63 -1.28 2.75
C PRO A 2 -30.17 -1.84 2.79
N ALA A 3 -29.55 -2.06 1.62
CA ALA A 3 -28.13 -2.46 1.55
C ALA A 3 -27.30 -1.60 0.59
N GLU A 4 -27.91 -0.65 -0.11
CA GLU A 4 -27.28 0.10 -1.20
C GLU A 4 -26.93 1.57 -0.86
N GLU A 5 -27.15 2.02 0.38
CA GLU A 5 -27.05 3.46 0.70
C GLU A 5 -25.81 3.92 1.49
N LEU A 6 -24.84 3.08 1.85
CA LEU A 6 -23.79 3.49 2.80
C LEU A 6 -22.38 2.97 2.49
N GLN A 7 -21.77 3.40 1.38
CA GLN A 7 -20.30 3.26 1.18
C GLN A 7 -19.62 4.43 0.48
N THR A 8 -20.34 5.47 0.08
CA THR A 8 -19.76 6.66 -0.54
C THR A 8 -18.82 7.38 0.46
N GLY A 9 -17.54 7.46 0.13
CA GLY A 9 -16.53 8.20 0.88
C GLY A 9 -15.77 7.42 1.97
N VAL A 10 -16.06 6.13 2.18
CA VAL A 10 -15.26 5.30 3.11
C VAL A 10 -13.85 5.08 2.56
N LEU A 11 -13.74 4.74 1.27
CA LEU A 11 -12.46 4.57 0.60
C LEU A 11 -11.71 5.92 0.52
N ALA A 12 -12.40 7.01 0.19
CA ALA A 12 -11.81 8.35 0.22
C ALA A 12 -11.23 8.72 1.59
N LYS A 13 -11.99 8.52 2.68
CA LYS A 13 -11.51 8.77 4.04
C LYS A 13 -10.29 7.90 4.37
N TYR A 14 -10.32 6.63 4.00
CA TYR A 14 -9.21 5.71 4.22
C TYR A 14 -7.96 6.18 3.46
N LEU A 15 -8.09 6.59 2.20
CA LEU A 15 -6.99 7.09 1.37
C LEU A 15 -6.39 8.40 1.90
N GLU A 16 -7.24 9.33 2.36
CA GLU A 16 -6.82 10.67 2.78
C GLU A 16 -6.21 10.69 4.18
N LYS A 17 -6.65 9.80 5.07
CA LYS A 17 -6.23 9.81 6.47
C LYS A 17 -5.64 8.50 6.93
N ASP A 18 -6.44 7.43 6.96
CA ASP A 18 -6.05 6.20 7.66
C ASP A 18 -4.81 5.55 7.01
N LEU A 19 -4.73 5.56 5.67
CA LEU A 19 -3.56 5.10 4.93
C LEU A 19 -2.34 6.01 5.15
N GLN A 20 -2.53 7.33 5.24
CA GLN A 20 -1.43 8.26 5.50
C GLN A 20 -0.84 8.07 6.90
N ASP A 21 -1.70 7.85 7.90
CA ASP A 21 -1.30 7.56 9.27
C ASP A 21 -0.52 6.24 9.34
N LEU A 22 -1.01 5.18 8.66
CA LEU A 22 -0.30 3.90 8.56
C LEU A 22 1.05 4.03 7.85
N MET A 23 1.12 4.77 6.74
CA MET A 23 2.38 4.97 6.03
C MET A 23 3.38 5.79 6.86
N SER A 24 2.90 6.76 7.64
CA SER A 24 3.76 7.52 8.57
C SER A 24 4.31 6.64 9.69
N GLU A 25 3.58 5.62 10.13
CA GLU A 25 4.08 4.61 11.08
C GLU A 25 5.09 3.66 10.40
N TYR A 26 4.79 3.22 9.17
CA TYR A 26 5.70 2.42 8.36
C TYR A 26 7.05 3.11 8.15
N ASP A 27 7.06 4.39 7.76
CA ASP A 27 8.29 5.14 7.49
C ASP A 27 9.16 5.25 8.75
N LYS A 28 8.53 5.49 9.91
CA LYS A 28 9.25 5.50 11.20
C LYS A 28 9.95 4.18 11.47
N LEU A 29 9.26 3.06 11.26
CA LEU A 29 9.86 1.73 11.46
C LEU A 29 10.93 1.42 10.40
N TRP A 30 10.73 1.90 9.18
CA TRP A 30 11.67 1.74 8.08
C TRP A 30 13.01 2.42 8.35
N ASP A 31 13.00 3.58 9.02
CA ASP A 31 14.21 4.33 9.34
C ASP A 31 14.89 3.88 10.65
N MET A 32 14.31 2.96 11.40
CA MET A 32 14.95 2.43 12.61
C MET A 32 16.09 1.46 12.28
N ASP A 33 17.18 1.60 13.03
CA ASP A 33 18.25 0.62 13.10
C ASP A 33 17.81 -0.57 13.96
N ASP A 34 18.09 -1.78 13.47
CA ASP A 34 17.81 -3.01 14.19
C ASP A 34 19.05 -3.52 14.95
N PRO A 35 18.87 -4.11 16.13
CA PRO A 35 19.97 -4.71 16.89
C PRO A 35 20.54 -5.92 16.14
N GLU A 36 21.84 -6.16 16.30
CA GLU A 36 22.52 -7.28 15.64
C GLU A 36 21.93 -8.65 16.02
N GLU A 37 21.40 -8.78 17.24
CA GLU A 37 20.78 -10.02 17.73
C GLU A 37 19.42 -10.32 17.08
N ASN A 38 18.76 -9.31 16.52
CA ASN A 38 17.48 -9.46 15.82
C ASN A 38 17.46 -8.59 14.56
N PRO A 39 18.21 -8.99 13.52
CA PRO A 39 18.26 -8.23 12.29
C PRO A 39 16.85 -8.15 11.69
N TYR A 40 16.52 -6.97 11.16
CA TYR A 40 15.26 -6.69 10.48
C TYR A 40 13.99 -6.67 11.35
N LYS A 41 14.09 -6.65 12.69
CA LYS A 41 12.92 -6.61 13.58
C LYS A 41 11.94 -5.50 13.20
N SER A 42 12.42 -4.26 13.07
CA SER A 42 11.64 -3.10 12.65
C SER A 42 11.01 -3.29 11.26
N LYS A 43 11.72 -3.98 10.35
CA LYS A 43 11.24 -4.26 9.00
C LYS A 43 10.11 -5.29 8.99
N TYR A 44 10.12 -6.28 9.89
CA TYR A 44 8.99 -7.20 10.07
C TYR A 44 7.77 -6.51 10.68
N GLU A 45 7.97 -5.59 11.64
CA GLU A 45 6.88 -4.78 12.19
C GLU A 45 6.28 -3.86 11.10
N ALA A 46 7.14 -3.22 10.29
CA ALA A 46 6.74 -2.42 9.13
C ALA A 46 5.97 -3.25 8.09
N ARG A 47 6.36 -4.52 7.88
CA ARG A 47 5.67 -5.44 6.97
C ARG A 47 4.23 -5.70 7.42
N ALA A 48 4.01 -5.91 8.72
CA ALA A 48 2.66 -6.13 9.25
C ALA A 48 1.73 -4.93 8.98
N ILE A 49 2.26 -3.70 8.99
CA ILE A 49 1.50 -2.50 8.60
C ILE A 49 1.08 -2.58 7.13
N LEU A 50 2.02 -2.91 6.23
CA LEU A 50 1.74 -3.05 4.80
C LEU A 50 0.72 -4.17 4.50
N GLU A 51 0.80 -5.29 5.21
CA GLU A 51 -0.15 -6.41 5.07
C GLU A 51 -1.57 -5.98 5.45
N ARG A 52 -1.73 -5.33 6.62
CA ARG A 52 -3.03 -4.77 7.04
C ARG A 52 -3.54 -3.75 6.04
N ALA A 53 -2.68 -2.84 5.58
CA ALA A 53 -3.06 -1.80 4.65
C ALA A 53 -3.55 -2.40 3.33
N LEU A 54 -2.81 -3.36 2.75
CA LEU A 54 -3.18 -4.07 1.52
C LEU A 54 -4.50 -4.82 1.65
N ALA A 55 -4.71 -5.53 2.76
CA ALA A 55 -5.95 -6.26 3.00
C ALA A 55 -7.15 -5.32 3.04
N GLU A 56 -7.05 -4.22 3.80
CA GLU A 56 -8.16 -3.28 3.97
C GLU A 56 -8.44 -2.50 2.68
N ILE A 57 -7.41 -1.98 2.00
CA ILE A 57 -7.64 -1.23 0.77
C ILE A 57 -8.21 -2.11 -0.35
N THR A 58 -7.82 -3.39 -0.42
CA THR A 58 -8.34 -4.33 -1.41
C THR A 58 -9.83 -4.56 -1.15
N ARG A 59 -10.20 -4.81 0.10
CA ARG A 59 -11.60 -4.96 0.52
C ARG A 59 -12.44 -3.73 0.19
N LEU A 60 -11.92 -2.53 0.44
CA LEU A 60 -12.61 -1.27 0.17
C LEU A 60 -12.76 -1.00 -1.34
N VAL A 61 -11.73 -1.30 -2.14
CA VAL A 61 -11.77 -1.13 -3.60
C VAL A 61 -12.75 -2.11 -4.25
N GLU A 62 -12.80 -3.36 -3.79
CA GLU A 62 -13.74 -4.37 -4.29
C GLU A 62 -15.21 -4.03 -4.00
N ALA A 63 -15.46 -3.29 -2.92
CA ALA A 63 -16.79 -2.84 -2.54
C ALA A 63 -17.18 -1.49 -3.18
N CYS A 64 -16.21 -0.75 -3.71
CA CYS A 64 -16.43 0.55 -4.35
C CYS A 64 -16.92 0.39 -5.79
N ALA A 65 -17.94 1.16 -6.17
CA ALA A 65 -18.33 1.26 -7.58
C ALA A 65 -17.18 1.80 -8.44
N ASP A 66 -17.09 1.33 -9.69
CA ASP A 66 -16.07 1.81 -10.63
C ASP A 66 -16.18 3.32 -10.84
N GLY A 67 -15.03 3.98 -10.89
CA GLY A 67 -14.91 5.42 -11.01
C GLY A 67 -13.61 5.93 -10.40
N LYS A 68 -13.51 7.26 -10.30
CA LYS A 68 -12.28 7.94 -9.87
C LYS A 68 -11.78 7.50 -8.49
N GLU A 69 -12.68 7.28 -7.54
CA GLU A 69 -12.32 6.83 -6.18
C GLU A 69 -11.74 5.41 -6.21
N ALA A 70 -12.37 4.49 -6.95
CA ALA A 70 -11.85 3.14 -7.17
C ALA A 70 -10.49 3.16 -7.88
N ASP A 71 -10.28 4.04 -8.85
CA ASP A 71 -9.00 4.18 -9.55
C ASP A 71 -7.88 4.66 -8.62
N GLN A 72 -8.18 5.61 -7.73
CA GLN A 72 -7.24 6.06 -6.70
C GLN A 72 -6.91 4.93 -5.73
N GLY A 73 -7.89 4.12 -5.34
CA GLY A 73 -7.66 2.93 -4.51
C GLY A 73 -6.80 1.88 -5.22
N LYS A 74 -7.06 1.59 -6.51
CA LYS A 74 -6.25 0.68 -7.33
C LYS A 74 -4.80 1.16 -7.45
N GLU A 75 -4.58 2.46 -7.57
CA GLU A 75 -3.24 3.06 -7.56
C GLU A 75 -2.54 2.91 -6.20
N ALA A 76 -3.25 3.17 -5.10
CA ALA A 76 -2.71 2.98 -3.76
C ALA A 76 -2.34 1.51 -3.47
N ILE A 77 -3.11 0.53 -3.98
CA ILE A 77 -2.73 -0.89 -3.93
C ILE A 77 -1.41 -1.14 -4.67
N ALA A 78 -1.22 -0.53 -5.85
CA ALA A 78 0.03 -0.66 -6.61
C ALA A 78 1.23 -0.12 -5.81
N ARG A 79 1.06 1.05 -5.18
CA ARG A 79 2.06 1.68 -4.29
C ARG A 79 2.41 0.78 -3.10
N LEU A 80 1.41 0.22 -2.42
CA LEU A 80 1.63 -0.68 -1.29
C LEU A 80 2.36 -1.96 -1.70
N HIS A 81 2.09 -2.51 -2.89
CA HIS A 81 2.88 -3.62 -3.43
C HIS A 81 4.35 -3.23 -3.69
N LEU A 82 4.62 -2.01 -4.16
CA LEU A 82 5.99 -1.51 -4.31
C LEU A 82 6.72 -1.45 -2.96
N CYS A 83 6.09 -0.87 -1.93
CA CYS A 83 6.66 -0.81 -0.57
C CYS A 83 6.90 -2.21 0.00
N MET A 84 5.97 -3.15 -0.21
CA MET A 84 6.12 -4.53 0.23
C MET A 84 7.29 -5.22 -0.48
N GLY A 85 7.43 -5.02 -1.80
CA GLY A 85 8.57 -5.53 -2.55
C GLY A 85 9.90 -4.99 -2.02
N LYS A 86 9.98 -3.68 -1.73
CA LYS A 86 11.17 -3.07 -1.13
C LYS A 86 11.50 -3.68 0.24
N ASN A 87 10.48 -3.86 1.08
CA ASN A 87 10.63 -4.46 2.41
C ASN A 87 11.16 -5.89 2.33
N LEU A 88 10.54 -6.73 1.50
CA LEU A 88 10.98 -8.11 1.29
C LEU A 88 12.40 -8.18 0.73
N TYR A 89 12.73 -7.32 -0.24
CA TYR A 89 14.06 -7.27 -0.83
C TYR A 89 15.13 -6.89 0.20
N PHE A 90 14.85 -5.91 1.06
CA PHE A 90 15.75 -5.50 2.13
C PHE A 90 15.97 -6.61 3.17
N CYS A 91 14.93 -7.40 3.43
CA CYS A 91 15.01 -8.61 4.27
C CYS A 91 15.56 -9.85 3.52
N GLU A 92 16.14 -9.67 2.32
CA GLU A 92 16.74 -10.73 1.49
C GLU A 92 15.74 -11.80 0.99
N GLU A 93 14.43 -11.53 1.06
CA GLU A 93 13.35 -12.41 0.58
C GLU A 93 13.04 -12.16 -0.91
N VAL A 94 14.09 -12.21 -1.75
CA VAL A 94 14.10 -11.70 -3.13
C VAL A 94 13.02 -12.32 -4.02
N ALA A 95 12.80 -13.63 -3.93
CA ALA A 95 11.82 -14.32 -4.78
C ALA A 95 10.37 -13.86 -4.51
N VAL A 96 10.06 -13.49 -3.26
CA VAL A 96 8.73 -12.95 -2.90
C VAL A 96 8.66 -11.46 -3.25
N ALA A 97 9.77 -10.72 -3.05
CA ALA A 97 9.87 -9.32 -3.45
C ALA A 97 9.55 -9.12 -4.94
N GLU A 98 10.11 -9.97 -5.80
CA GLU A 98 9.87 -9.93 -7.25
C GLU A 98 8.38 -10.02 -7.60
N GLN A 99 7.64 -10.92 -6.96
CA GLN A 99 6.20 -11.06 -7.18
C GLN A 99 5.45 -9.77 -6.85
N HIS A 100 5.84 -9.09 -5.77
CA HIS A 100 5.25 -7.81 -5.38
C HIS A 100 5.62 -6.67 -6.34
N PHE A 101 6.86 -6.63 -6.81
CA PHE A 101 7.28 -5.66 -7.85
C PHE A 101 6.49 -5.85 -9.15
N ILE A 102 6.31 -7.09 -9.60
CA ILE A 102 5.51 -7.41 -10.79
C ILE A 102 4.05 -6.97 -10.59
N ARG A 103 3.43 -7.30 -9.45
CA ARG A 103 2.05 -6.87 -9.13
C ARG A 103 1.89 -5.36 -9.13
N SER A 104 2.86 -4.64 -8.55
CA SER A 104 2.89 -3.17 -8.57
C SER A 104 2.94 -2.65 -10.02
N LEU A 105 3.90 -3.14 -10.81
CA LEU A 105 4.09 -2.72 -12.20
C LEU A 105 2.85 -2.99 -13.05
N GLU A 106 2.28 -4.19 -12.97
CA GLU A 106 1.07 -4.56 -13.71
C GLU A 106 -0.10 -3.63 -13.40
N ARG A 107 -0.30 -3.28 -12.13
CA ARG A 107 -1.38 -2.38 -11.71
C ARG A 107 -1.13 -0.96 -12.22
N TYR A 108 0.11 -0.47 -12.14
CA TYR A 108 0.46 0.84 -12.69
C TYR A 108 0.26 0.93 -14.20
N LEU A 109 0.65 -0.10 -14.95
CA LEU A 109 0.48 -0.13 -16.40
C LEU A 109 -1.00 -0.11 -16.82
N ARG A 110 -1.88 -0.67 -15.98
CA ARG A 110 -3.34 -0.69 -16.17
C ARG A 110 -4.06 0.53 -15.58
N SER A 111 -3.38 1.37 -14.80
CA SER A 111 -4.00 2.51 -14.13
C SER A 111 -4.33 3.63 -15.12
N PRO A 112 -5.57 4.16 -15.14
CA PRO A 112 -5.89 5.35 -15.92
C PRO A 112 -5.18 6.61 -15.41
N LEU A 113 -4.73 6.61 -14.14
CA LEU A 113 -4.04 7.73 -13.49
C LEU A 113 -2.54 7.78 -13.80
N ARG A 114 -1.99 6.80 -14.52
CA ARG A 114 -0.55 6.73 -14.87
C ARG A 114 -0.03 7.95 -15.64
N LEU A 115 -0.91 8.67 -16.33
CA LEU A 115 -0.56 9.85 -17.14
C LEU A 115 -0.48 11.14 -16.31
N GLU A 116 -0.95 11.10 -15.06
CA GLU A 116 -0.94 12.23 -14.12
C GLU A 116 -0.38 11.78 -12.75
N PRO A 117 0.88 11.32 -12.68
CA PRO A 117 1.43 10.78 -11.45
C PRO A 117 1.48 11.88 -10.38
N LYS A 118 0.74 11.70 -9.28
CA LYS A 118 0.91 12.55 -8.09
C LYS A 118 2.19 12.12 -7.36
N PRO A 119 3.13 13.06 -7.10
CA PRO A 119 4.34 12.73 -6.34
C PRO A 119 3.96 12.17 -4.97
N PHE A 120 4.60 11.07 -4.60
CA PHE A 120 4.58 10.60 -3.22
C PHE A 120 5.72 11.29 -2.49
N VAL A 121 5.44 11.75 -1.27
CA VAL A 121 6.50 12.19 -0.38
C VAL A 121 7.42 10.98 -0.12
N HIS A 122 8.73 11.22 -0.15
CA HIS A 122 9.80 10.28 0.25
C HIS A 122 10.00 9.03 -0.63
N ILE A 123 10.29 9.23 -1.93
CA ILE A 123 11.18 8.30 -2.63
C ILE A 123 12.60 8.83 -2.46
N GLN A 124 13.33 8.29 -1.49
CA GLN A 124 14.79 8.30 -1.49
C GLN A 124 15.29 7.03 -2.21
#